data_AF-A0A359M734-F1
#
_entry.id   AF-A0A359M734-F1
#
_cell.length_a   1.000
_cell.length_b   1.000
_cell.length_c   1.000
_cell.angle_alpha   90.00
_cell.angle_beta   90.00
_cell.angle_gamma   90.00
#
_symmetry.space_group_name_H-M   'P 1'
#
loop_
_entity.id
_entity.type
_entity.pdbx_description
1 polymer ?
#
loop_
_entity_poly.entity_id
_entity_poly.type
_entity_poly.pdbx_seq_one_letter_code
_entity_poly.pdbx_strand_id
1 'polypeptide(L)' 'MIYEMDKNFVELAKKIAECGNKVIQFIHVEKNGFGYAIIDCDHEIDHITVDAINNLAGMIKVRKIK' A
#
# COMPACT_ATOMS: atom_id res chain seq x y z
N MET A 1 19.31 5.61 -14.26
CA MET A 1 17.85 5.36 -14.23
C MET A 1 17.54 4.62 -12.93
N ILE A 2 17.21 5.35 -11.86
CA ILE A 2 16.78 4.78 -10.57
C ILE A 2 15.26 5.03 -10.37
N TYR A 3 14.69 5.93 -11.18
CA TYR A 3 13.33 6.48 -11.05
C TYR A 3 12.18 5.55 -11.46
N GLU A 4 12.44 4.42 -12.14
CA GLU A 4 11.38 3.49 -12.57
C GLU A 4 11.12 2.34 -11.58
N MET A 5 12.02 2.10 -10.61
CA MET A 5 11.82 1.05 -9.60
C MET A 5 10.88 1.49 -8.47
N ASP A 6 10.76 2.79 -8.20
CA ASP A 6 9.99 3.28 -7.05
C ASP A 6 8.46 3.24 -7.24
N LYS A 7 7.95 3.31 -8.47
CA LYS A 7 6.47 3.31 -8.68
C LYS A 7 5.80 1.96 -8.40
N ASN A 8 6.58 0.89 -8.23
CA ASN A 8 6.04 -0.45 -8.21
C ASN A 8 5.51 -0.90 -6.84
N PHE A 9 6.07 -0.40 -5.73
CA PHE A 9 5.71 -0.93 -4.40
C PHE A 9 4.32 -0.52 -3.92
N VAL A 10 3.85 0.68 -4.27
CA VAL A 10 2.50 1.14 -3.87
C VAL A 10 1.43 0.39 -4.68
N GLU A 11 1.68 0.15 -5.95
CA GLU A 11 0.84 -0.71 -6.79
C GLU A 11 0.87 -2.17 -6.32
N LEU A 12 2.02 -2.67 -5.84
CA LEU A 12 2.10 -3.99 -5.20
C LEU A 12 1.28 -4.04 -3.90
N ALA A 13 1.36 -3.01 -3.05
CA ALA A 13 0.56 -2.92 -1.84
C ALA A 13 -0.94 -2.97 -2.16
N LYS A 14 -1.37 -2.26 -3.20
CA LYS A 14 -2.74 -2.31 -3.71
C LYS A 14 -3.12 -3.72 -4.16
N LYS A 15 -2.31 -4.38 -4.99
CA LYS A 15 -2.57 -5.76 -5.44
C LYS A 15 -2.65 -6.77 -4.31
N ILE A 16 -1.81 -6.62 -3.28
CA ILE A 16 -1.86 -7.47 -2.09
C ILE A 16 -3.18 -7.25 -1.34
N ALA A 17 -3.61 -6.00 -1.17
CA ALA A 17 -4.90 -5.68 -0.56
C ALA A 17 -6.08 -6.23 -1.40
N GLU A 18 -6.02 -6.13 -2.73
CA GLU A 18 -7.02 -6.63 -3.68
C GLU A 18 -7.15 -8.17 -3.70
N CYS A 19 -6.10 -8.89 -3.28
CA CYS A 19 -6.11 -10.35 -3.23
C CYS A 19 -7.08 -10.89 -2.17
N GLY A 20 -7.19 -10.18 -1.04
CA GLY A 20 -8.04 -10.57 0.09
C GLY A 20 -9.28 -9.72 0.28
N ASN A 21 -9.38 -8.55 -0.36
CA ASN A 21 -10.43 -7.55 -0.13
C ASN A 21 -10.78 -6.83 -1.42
N LYS A 22 -11.94 -6.17 -1.48
CA LYS A 22 -12.24 -5.25 -2.58
C LYS A 22 -11.78 -3.85 -2.18
N VAL A 23 -10.82 -3.30 -2.93
CA VAL A 23 -10.38 -1.91 -2.76
C VAL A 23 -11.48 -0.97 -3.28
N ILE A 24 -12.02 -0.14 -2.39
CA ILE A 24 -13.02 0.90 -2.69
C ILE A 24 -12.32 2.14 -3.23
N GLN A 25 -11.25 2.55 -2.54
CA GLN A 25 -10.53 3.77 -2.86
C GLN A 25 -9.04 3.57 -2.72
N PHE A 26 -8.29 4.18 -3.64
CA PHE A 26 -6.84 4.20 -3.61
C PHE A 26 -6.36 5.63 -3.89
N ILE A 27 -5.68 6.22 -2.90
CA ILE A 27 -5.04 7.53 -3.03
C ILE A 27 -3.55 7.30 -2.90
N HIS A 28 -2.77 7.84 -3.83
CA HIS A 28 -1.31 7.87 -3.73
C HIS A 28 -0.81 9.30 -3.98
N VAL A 29 0.01 9.81 -3.07
CA VAL A 29 0.60 11.15 -3.18
C VAL A 29 2.07 11.08 -2.81
N GLU A 30 2.90 11.70 -3.65
CA GLU A 30 4.34 11.85 -3.43
C GLU A 30 4.66 13.28 -3.02
N LYS A 31 5.49 13.46 -1.99
CA LYS A 31 5.97 14.75 -1.52
C LYS A 31 7.38 14.62 -0.95
N ASN A 32 8.30 15.47 -1.44
CA ASN A 32 9.68 15.57 -0.94
C ASN A 32 10.46 14.24 -0.92
N GLY A 33 10.26 13.37 -1.93
CA GLY A 33 10.93 12.06 -2.01
C GLY A 33 10.29 10.95 -1.17
N PHE A 34 9.15 11.21 -0.53
CA PHE A 34 8.36 10.22 0.18
C PHE A 34 6.97 10.10 -0.45
N GLY A 35 6.46 8.88 -0.57
CA GLY A 35 5.09 8.60 -0.96
C GLY A 35 4.25 8.19 0.25
N TYR A 36 2.97 8.59 0.27
CA TYR A 36 1.97 7.94 1.12
C TYR A 36 0.80 7.45 0.28
N ALA A 37 0.26 6.31 0.69
CA ALA A 37 -0.94 5.76 0.09
C ALA A 37 -2.02 5.48 1.14
N ILE A 38 -3.27 5.68 0.73
CA ILE A 38 -4.46 5.31 1.49
C ILE A 38 -5.19 4.28 0.64
N ILE A 39 -5.39 3.09 1.22
CA ILE A 39 -6.14 2.00 0.63
C ILE A 39 -7.38 1.81 1.49
N ASP A 40 -8.54 2.14 0.93
CA ASP A 40 -9.84 1.89 1.54
C ASP A 40 -10.41 0.58 0.99
N CYS A 41 -10.88 -0.30 1.86
CA CYS A 41 -11.36 -1.62 1.52
C CYS A 41 -12.78 -1.81 2.05
N ASP A 42 -13.57 -2.65 1.37
CA ASP A 42 -14.95 -2.93 1.74
C ASP A 42 -15.15 -3.63 3.07
N HIS A 43 -14.11 -4.30 3.57
CA HIS A 43 -14.09 -4.95 4.87
C HIS A 43 -12.76 -4.71 5.57
N GLU A 44 -12.70 -5.05 6.87
CA GLU A 44 -11.47 -4.95 7.62
C GLU A 44 -10.40 -5.89 7.04
N ILE A 45 -9.25 -5.31 6.65
CA ILE A 45 -8.10 -6.07 6.18
C ILE A 45 -7.53 -6.91 7.33
N ASP A 46 -7.31 -8.20 7.07
CA ASP A 46 -6.72 -9.13 8.03
C ASP A 46 -5.24 -8.80 8.34
N HIS A 47 -4.74 -9.35 9.44
CA HIS A 47 -3.37 -9.07 9.90
C HIS A 47 -2.29 -9.60 8.96
N ILE A 48 -2.52 -10.71 8.25
CA ILE A 48 -1.54 -11.31 7.33
C ILE A 48 -1.33 -10.39 6.13
N THR A 49 -2.42 -9.83 5.59
CA THR A 49 -2.36 -8.87 4.48
C THR A 49 -1.64 -7.58 4.90
N VAL A 50 -1.90 -7.06 6.10
CA VAL A 50 -1.19 -5.87 6.61
C VAL A 50 0.31 -6.14 6.79
N ASP A 51 0.68 -7.29 7.35
CA ASP A 51 2.07 -7.68 7.54
C ASP A 51 2.79 -7.88 6.21
N ALA A 52 2.12 -8.47 5.21
CA ALA A 52 2.66 -8.62 3.86
C ALA A 52 2.99 -7.28 3.21
N ILE A 53 2.11 -6.28 3.34
CA ILE A 53 2.36 -4.92 2.83
C ILE A 53 3.49 -4.24 3.61
N ASN A 54 3.53 -4.41 4.94
CA ASN A 54 4.54 -3.79 5.79
C ASN A 54 5.96 -4.35 5.53
N ASN A 55 6.06 -5.58 5.05
CA ASN A 55 7.33 -6.23 4.70
C ASN A 55 7.83 -5.90 3.27
N LEU A 56 7.11 -5.10 2.49
CA LEU A 56 7.59 -4.66 1.17
C LEU A 56 8.83 -3.78 1.31
N ALA A 57 9.87 -4.07 0.51
CA ALA A 57 11.08 -3.26 0.47
C ALA A 57 10.76 -1.82 0.04
N GLY A 58 11.20 -0.84 0.83
CA GLY A 58 10.87 0.58 0.62
C GLY A 58 9.65 1.05 1.41
N MET A 59 8.93 0.15 2.09
CA MET A 59 7.81 0.53 2.94
C MET A 59 8.29 0.93 4.34
N ILE A 60 7.95 2.16 4.73
CA ILE A 60 8.43 2.75 5.99
C ILE A 60 7.48 2.39 7.14
N LYS A 61 6.16 2.45 6.90
CA LYS A 61 5.13 2.20 7.91
C LYS A 61 3.77 1.92 7.27
N VAL A 62 3.09 0.90 7.79
CA VAL A 62 1.67 0.63 7.50
C VAL A 62 0.85 0.78 8.78
N ARG A 63 -0.38 1.30 8.66
CA ARG A 63 -1.33 1.37 9.77
C ARG A 63 -2.76 1.23 9.29
N LYS A 64 -3.61 0.59 10.09
CA LYS A 64 -5.07 0.63 9.94
C LYS A 64 -5.57 2.00 10.41
N ILE A 65 -6.51 2.58 9.67
CA ILE A 65 -7.21 3.83 10.02
C ILE A 65 -8.67 3.44 10.25
N LYS A 66 -9.26 3.88 11.37
CA LYS A 66 -10.67 3.65 11.72
C LYS A 66 -11.51 4.87 11.35
#